data_AF-A0AAD8UEJ2-F1
#
_entry.id   AF-A0AAD8UEJ2-F1
#
_cell.length_a   1.000
_cell.length_b   1.000
_cell.length_c   1.000
_cell.angle_alpha   90.00
_cell.angle_beta   90.00
_cell.angle_gamma   90.00
#
_symmetry.space_group_name_H-M   'P 1'
#
loop_
_entity.id
_entity.type
_entity.pdbx_description
1 polymer ?
#
loop_
_entity_poly.entity_id
_entity_poly.type
_entity_poly.pdbx_seq_one_letter_code
_entity_poly.pdbx_strand_id
1 'polypeptide(L)'
;MKAFRIGRKPAGPWINMTPPIRGGVYTKQETTTPASAPNAGGATAQDATDAAVDCPSSDLDEDDSADDAVSDVSGGSSRTSLTSECSSAEVETKPEPQTETGIRRRLAAPADPTDDALAAGPGLSGRSRMTADQYTEWSIQQNINKDLDEYPSLDPAVQRDIQEKYRLLHERIKDAGLYDCPYLDYGKEMCRYSTLFALFLTTLHYEWYMTSACFLGLFWHQIMFSAHDAGHGAITHNFTFDTLIGLFVADFCCGLSMGWWKSSHNVHHLITNQPEHDPDIQNVPLFATCPSFFKSIKSTYYDGFVFVWDAAADVLAKYQAYTYYPVMGIARFNLYLLSWLHVLSRRSSSLGASKAWWIRPTEIAFMACFWYIFGWRLILNTLPTWPIRVAFVLVSHIITMPLHVQITLSHWGMSTSDLGESESFAQRQLRTTMDVDCPAWLDFIHGGLQFQAVHHLFPRVPRHNLRKAQVFVKEFCKDTGIPYSILGFVDGNKKVIGRLEEVSDQLRTLLNCQKFMAETGESALH
;
A
#
# COMPACT_ATOMS: atom_id res chain seq x y z
N MET A 1 1.88 31.17 8.69
CA MET A 1 0.89 30.07 8.71
C MET A 1 1.63 28.75 8.85
N LYS A 2 1.23 27.88 9.79
CA LYS A 2 1.89 26.58 9.99
C LYS A 2 1.45 25.62 8.88
N ALA A 3 2.32 25.38 7.90
CA ALA A 3 2.17 24.29 6.94
C ALA A 3 2.03 22.96 7.70
N PHE A 4 1.23 22.04 7.16
CA PHE A 4 0.96 20.72 7.72
C PHE A 4 2.26 20.01 8.13
N ARG A 5 2.39 19.62 9.40
CA ARG A 5 3.57 18.94 9.95
C ARG A 5 3.16 17.62 10.57
N ILE A 6 3.39 16.51 9.86
CA ILE A 6 3.39 15.16 10.42
C ILE A 6 4.79 14.93 11.00
N GLY A 7 4.88 14.58 12.29
CA GLY A 7 6.12 14.20 12.97
C GLY A 7 7.13 15.33 13.15
N ARG A 8 7.39 15.74 14.40
CA ARG A 8 8.62 16.52 14.69
C ARG A 8 9.78 15.52 14.75
N LYS A 9 10.69 15.62 13.79
CA LYS A 9 12.02 15.03 13.93
C LYS A 9 12.81 15.80 15.01
N PRO A 10 13.59 15.13 15.88
CA PRO A 10 14.63 15.78 16.67
C PRO A 10 15.60 16.59 15.77
N ALA A 11 16.26 17.60 16.33
CA ALA A 11 17.20 18.44 15.57
C ALA A 11 18.35 17.60 14.97
N GLY A 12 18.63 17.79 13.67
CA GLY A 12 19.72 17.12 12.95
C GLY A 12 19.38 16.82 11.48
N PRO A 13 20.35 16.45 10.62
CA PRO A 13 20.12 16.11 9.21
C PRO A 13 19.33 14.80 9.09
N TRP A 14 18.32 14.73 8.22
CA TRP A 14 17.61 13.47 7.92
C TRP A 14 18.62 12.45 7.39
N ILE A 15 18.88 11.42 8.19
CA ILE A 15 19.92 10.43 7.87
C ILE A 15 19.40 9.41 6.86
N ASN A 16 18.07 9.23 6.78
CA ASN A 16 17.49 8.12 6.04
C ASN A 16 16.09 8.32 5.44
N MET A 17 15.75 9.55 5.01
CA MET A 17 14.51 9.79 4.27
C MET A 17 14.74 10.65 3.04
N THR A 18 14.73 10.01 1.87
CA THR A 18 14.26 10.69 0.66
C THR A 18 13.50 9.66 -0.17
N PRO A 19 12.20 9.45 0.14
CA PRO A 19 11.39 8.56 -0.68
C PRO A 19 11.22 9.18 -2.07
N PRO A 20 11.20 8.38 -3.15
CA PRO A 20 10.99 8.89 -4.51
C PRO A 20 9.53 9.32 -4.78
N ILE A 21 8.67 9.44 -3.75
CA ILE A 21 7.25 9.82 -3.87
C ILE A 21 7.07 11.12 -4.68
N ARG A 22 8.02 12.06 -4.61
CA ARG A 22 7.97 13.34 -5.35
C ARG A 22 8.99 13.48 -6.48
N GLY A 23 9.68 12.40 -6.89
CA GLY A 23 10.71 12.48 -7.93
C GLY A 23 11.87 13.44 -7.57
N GLY A 24 12.19 13.58 -6.28
CA GLY A 24 13.30 14.41 -5.83
C GLY A 24 14.64 13.90 -6.35
N VAL A 25 15.53 14.81 -6.74
CA VAL A 25 16.90 14.48 -7.12
C VAL A 25 17.70 14.21 -5.84
N TYR A 26 18.42 13.09 -5.79
CA TYR A 26 19.32 12.82 -4.67
C TYR A 26 20.45 13.84 -4.64
N THR A 27 20.55 14.62 -3.56
CA THR A 27 21.70 15.49 -3.32
C THR A 27 22.94 14.63 -3.11
N LYS A 28 24.03 14.92 -3.82
CA LYS A 28 25.34 14.28 -3.56
C LYS A 28 25.77 14.62 -2.14
N GLN A 29 26.05 13.59 -1.34
CA GLN A 29 26.53 13.80 0.03
C GLN A 29 27.94 14.41 -0.04
N GLU A 30 28.13 15.62 0.51
CA GLU A 30 29.47 16.17 0.68
C GLU A 30 30.22 15.26 1.66
N THR A 31 31.35 14.71 1.22
CA THR A 31 32.29 13.97 2.08
C THR A 31 32.82 14.90 3.15
N THR A 32 32.14 14.95 4.29
CA THR A 32 32.64 15.65 5.48
C THR A 32 33.70 14.76 6.11
N THR A 33 34.95 15.04 5.80
CA THR A 33 36.10 14.52 6.55
C THR A 33 35.91 14.90 8.03
N PRO A 34 36.05 13.98 9.00
CA PRO A 34 35.90 14.34 10.41
C PRO A 34 36.99 15.34 10.77
N ALA A 35 36.60 16.58 11.08
CA ALA A 35 37.53 17.56 11.61
C ALA A 35 38.01 17.06 12.98
N SER A 36 39.33 16.96 13.12
CA SER A 36 40.05 16.67 14.37
C SER A 36 39.55 17.54 15.52
N ALA A 37 39.27 16.90 16.66
CA ALA A 37 38.87 17.56 17.90
C ALA A 37 39.90 18.59 18.38
N PRO A 38 39.49 19.79 18.84
CA PRO A 38 40.32 20.62 19.68
C PRO A 38 40.00 20.39 21.16
N ASN A 39 41.08 20.38 21.95
CA ASN A 39 41.16 20.21 23.39
C ASN A 39 40.22 21.11 24.22
N ALA A 40 39.89 20.59 25.40
CA ALA A 40 39.21 21.27 26.48
C ALA A 40 40.00 22.46 27.06
N GLY A 41 39.26 23.53 27.40
CA GLY A 41 39.69 24.66 28.24
C GLY A 41 38.52 25.63 28.41
N GLY A 42 38.00 25.75 29.64
CA GLY A 42 36.72 26.41 29.92
C GLY A 42 36.75 27.93 30.14
N ALA A 43 35.57 28.56 30.11
CA ALA A 43 35.04 29.51 31.11
C ALA A 43 33.76 30.24 30.59
N THR A 44 32.71 30.19 31.43
CA THR A 44 31.66 31.20 31.72
C THR A 44 30.74 31.83 30.64
N ALA A 45 29.45 31.86 31.04
CA ALA A 45 28.22 32.37 30.42
C ALA A 45 28.19 33.80 29.86
N GLN A 46 27.40 34.03 28.79
CA GLN A 46 26.26 34.97 28.74
C GLN A 46 25.52 34.93 27.38
N ASP A 47 24.23 35.30 27.41
CA ASP A 47 23.23 35.43 26.34
C ASP A 47 23.73 36.07 25.02
N ALA A 48 23.20 35.58 23.88
CA ALA A 48 22.63 36.42 22.80
C ALA A 48 22.09 35.61 21.60
N THR A 49 20.77 35.75 21.39
CA THR A 49 20.07 36.01 20.12
C THR A 49 20.00 35.00 18.97
N ASP A 50 18.75 34.79 18.54
CA ASP A 50 18.28 34.24 17.28
C ASP A 50 19.16 34.56 16.06
N ALA A 51 19.60 33.50 15.37
CA ALA A 51 19.99 33.56 13.97
C ALA A 51 19.24 32.45 13.22
N ALA A 52 18.16 32.86 12.56
CA ALA A 52 17.49 32.08 11.54
C ALA A 52 18.46 31.88 10.37
N VAL A 53 18.80 30.63 10.07
CA VAL A 53 19.48 30.27 8.83
C VAL A 53 18.38 30.00 7.81
N ASP A 54 18.18 30.97 6.91
CA ASP A 54 17.32 30.85 5.74
C ASP A 54 17.85 29.73 4.82
N CYS A 55 17.02 28.71 4.58
CA CYS A 55 17.18 27.83 3.43
C CYS A 55 16.46 28.48 2.24
N PRO A 56 17.08 28.58 1.05
CA PRO A 56 16.47 29.24 -0.09
C PRO A 56 15.25 28.46 -0.58
N SER A 57 14.16 29.19 -0.82
CA SER A 57 13.04 28.73 -1.64
C SER A 57 13.58 28.40 -3.03
N SER A 58 13.44 27.16 -3.47
CA SER A 58 13.49 26.86 -4.91
C SER A 58 12.10 27.16 -5.46
N ASP A 59 11.88 28.45 -5.69
CA ASP A 59 10.93 28.95 -6.66
C ASP A 59 11.42 28.46 -8.04
N LEU A 60 10.63 27.63 -8.68
CA LEU A 60 10.69 27.42 -10.12
C LEU A 60 9.28 27.68 -10.64
N ASP A 61 9.00 28.96 -10.86
CA ASP A 61 7.97 29.40 -11.79
C ASP A 61 8.61 29.61 -13.18
N GLU A 62 7.81 29.32 -14.20
CA GLU A 62 7.80 29.92 -15.55
C GLU A 62 8.96 29.50 -16.50
N ASP A 63 8.77 29.33 -17.80
CA ASP A 63 7.63 29.43 -18.70
C ASP A 63 8.06 28.77 -20.02
N ASP A 64 7.12 28.26 -20.81
CA ASP A 64 7.15 28.44 -22.27
C ASP A 64 5.74 28.15 -22.81
N SER A 65 5.02 29.24 -23.04
CA SER A 65 3.78 29.29 -23.81
C SER A 65 3.95 30.32 -24.94
N ALA A 66 3.20 30.11 -26.03
CA ALA A 66 2.95 30.97 -27.21
C ALA A 66 3.92 30.82 -28.41
N ASP A 67 3.49 30.76 -29.69
CA ASP A 67 2.18 30.81 -30.34
C ASP A 67 2.30 30.38 -31.83
N ASP A 68 1.17 29.93 -32.39
CA ASP A 68 0.65 30.01 -33.78
C ASP A 68 1.50 29.68 -35.03
N ALA A 69 1.00 28.69 -35.80
CA ALA A 69 0.60 28.89 -37.21
C ALA A 69 -0.28 27.74 -37.75
N VAL A 70 -1.46 28.10 -38.25
CA VAL A 70 -2.37 27.25 -39.04
C VAL A 70 -2.19 27.56 -40.54
N SER A 71 -2.59 26.60 -41.40
CA SER A 71 -2.77 26.60 -42.87
C SER A 71 -1.64 25.93 -43.66
N ASP A 72 -1.83 25.12 -44.70
CA ASP A 72 -2.95 24.33 -45.24
C ASP A 72 -2.40 23.46 -46.41
N VAL A 73 -3.13 22.42 -46.80
CA VAL A 73 -3.20 21.84 -48.18
C VAL A 73 -2.06 20.95 -48.76
N SER A 74 -2.35 19.64 -48.70
CA SER A 74 -2.45 18.64 -49.81
C SER A 74 -1.25 18.07 -50.60
N GLY A 75 -1.41 16.77 -50.92
CA GLY A 75 -0.71 16.02 -51.98
C GLY A 75 0.35 15.08 -51.41
N GLY A 76 0.31 13.76 -51.53
CA GLY A 76 -0.40 12.85 -52.42
C GLY A 76 0.56 11.68 -52.69
N SER A 77 0.02 10.46 -52.82
CA SER A 77 0.71 9.21 -53.23
C SER A 77 1.71 8.62 -52.22
N SER A 78 1.90 7.31 -52.09
CA SER A 78 1.26 6.10 -52.61
C SER A 78 2.15 4.94 -52.14
N ARG A 79 1.55 3.79 -51.79
CA ARG A 79 2.13 2.43 -51.92
C ARG A 79 3.31 2.12 -50.96
N THR A 80 3.45 0.93 -50.36
CA THR A 80 2.96 -0.40 -50.68
C THR A 80 3.13 -1.30 -49.46
N SER A 81 2.07 -2.07 -49.19
CA SER A 81 2.03 -3.42 -48.65
C SER A 81 3.16 -4.32 -49.18
N LEU A 82 3.69 -5.24 -48.38
CA LEU A 82 4.03 -6.60 -48.83
C LEU A 82 4.20 -7.58 -47.64
N THR A 83 3.35 -8.60 -47.70
CA THR A 83 3.33 -9.87 -46.96
C THR A 83 4.28 -10.89 -47.60
N SER A 84 4.77 -11.86 -46.81
CA SER A 84 5.29 -13.18 -47.28
C SER A 84 5.70 -13.97 -46.01
N GLU A 85 4.89 -14.89 -45.47
CA GLU A 85 4.68 -16.30 -45.86
C GLU A 85 5.92 -17.23 -45.84
N CYS A 86 5.65 -18.41 -45.28
CA CYS A 86 6.52 -19.52 -44.89
C CYS A 86 7.22 -20.24 -46.06
N SER A 87 8.30 -20.96 -45.76
CA SER A 87 8.47 -22.32 -46.28
C SER A 87 9.44 -23.15 -45.44
N SER A 88 9.09 -24.42 -45.34
CA SER A 88 9.65 -25.52 -44.55
C SER A 88 10.74 -26.28 -45.32
N ALA A 89 11.67 -26.92 -44.62
CA ALA A 89 12.36 -28.12 -45.11
C ALA A 89 12.84 -28.98 -43.93
N GLU A 90 12.28 -30.19 -43.83
CA GLU A 90 12.72 -31.29 -42.96
C GLU A 90 13.78 -32.17 -43.65
N VAL A 91 14.49 -32.97 -42.84
CA VAL A 91 15.07 -34.33 -43.01
C VAL A 91 16.40 -34.35 -42.24
N GLU A 92 16.42 -34.71 -40.95
CA GLU A 92 16.39 -36.07 -40.36
C GLU A 92 17.74 -36.82 -40.42
N THR A 93 18.36 -37.00 -39.25
CA THR A 93 19.05 -38.24 -38.84
C THR A 93 19.35 -38.19 -37.33
N LYS A 94 18.71 -39.11 -36.60
CA LYS A 94 18.95 -39.46 -35.18
C LYS A 94 20.36 -40.05 -34.98
N PRO A 95 20.90 -39.99 -33.76
CA PRO A 95 20.84 -41.20 -32.92
C PRO A 95 20.22 -40.96 -31.53
N GLU A 96 19.81 -42.08 -30.95
CA GLU A 96 18.96 -42.27 -29.77
C GLU A 96 19.56 -41.85 -28.41
N PRO A 97 18.72 -41.80 -27.36
CA PRO A 97 18.89 -40.90 -26.22
C PRO A 97 19.62 -41.53 -25.06
N GLN A 98 20.50 -40.75 -24.42
CA GLN A 98 20.88 -41.04 -23.04
C GLN A 98 19.68 -40.73 -22.13
N THR A 99 19.21 -41.80 -21.52
CA THR A 99 18.19 -41.82 -20.49
C THR A 99 18.76 -41.22 -19.21
N GLU A 100 18.41 -39.97 -18.91
CA GLU A 100 18.30 -39.52 -17.53
C GLU A 100 16.88 -39.03 -17.29
N THR A 101 16.14 -39.89 -16.60
CA THR A 101 14.83 -39.61 -16.03
C THR A 101 14.93 -38.40 -15.08
N GLY A 102 14.62 -37.22 -15.59
CA GLY A 102 14.36 -36.02 -14.80
C GLY A 102 13.06 -36.17 -14.00
N ILE A 103 13.16 -36.90 -12.89
CA ILE A 103 12.12 -37.05 -11.87
C ILE A 103 11.60 -35.65 -11.53
N ARG A 104 10.29 -35.42 -11.74
CA ARG A 104 9.54 -34.34 -11.10
C ARG A 104 9.67 -34.50 -9.59
N ARG A 105 10.73 -33.95 -9.02
CA ARG A 105 10.88 -33.83 -7.58
C ARG A 105 9.91 -32.73 -7.16
N ARG A 106 8.72 -33.11 -6.71
CA ARG A 106 8.01 -32.33 -5.69
C ARG A 106 9.07 -32.07 -4.61
N LEU A 107 9.50 -30.82 -4.47
CA LEU A 107 10.10 -30.38 -3.23
C LEU A 107 8.96 -30.52 -2.21
N ALA A 108 8.90 -31.68 -1.55
CA ALA A 108 8.34 -31.72 -0.22
C ALA A 108 9.10 -30.64 0.54
N ALA A 109 8.36 -29.69 1.09
CA ALA A 109 8.89 -28.76 2.07
C ALA A 109 9.73 -29.58 3.07
N PRO A 110 10.91 -29.11 3.50
CA PRO A 110 11.56 -29.72 4.64
C PRO A 110 10.53 -29.75 5.76
N ALA A 111 10.23 -30.94 6.28
CA ALA A 111 9.53 -31.03 7.55
C ALA A 111 10.39 -30.25 8.54
N ASP A 112 9.88 -29.09 8.94
CA ASP A 112 10.52 -28.21 9.89
C ASP A 112 10.77 -29.04 11.17
N PRO A 113 12.02 -29.22 11.66
CA PRO A 113 12.24 -29.83 12.96
C PRO A 113 11.82 -28.91 14.12
N THR A 114 11.04 -27.86 13.87
CA THR A 114 10.83 -26.76 14.82
C THR A 114 9.42 -26.68 15.39
N ASP A 115 8.47 -27.53 14.96
CA ASP A 115 7.16 -27.63 15.63
C ASP A 115 7.25 -28.14 17.08
N ASP A 116 8.35 -28.81 17.46
CA ASP A 116 8.64 -29.18 18.86
C ASP A 116 9.62 -28.21 19.56
N ALA A 117 10.20 -27.23 18.85
CA ALA A 117 11.14 -26.28 19.43
C ALA A 117 10.47 -25.01 19.98
N LEU A 118 9.24 -24.70 19.55
CA LEU A 118 8.38 -23.66 20.16
C LEU A 118 7.75 -24.13 21.49
N ALA A 119 7.87 -25.40 21.84
CA ALA A 119 7.44 -25.98 23.11
C ALA A 119 8.53 -26.00 24.20
N ALA A 120 9.75 -25.55 23.90
CA ALA A 120 10.89 -25.57 24.83
C ALA A 120 11.42 -24.17 25.17
N GLY A 121 10.52 -23.23 25.49
CA GLY A 121 10.86 -22.00 26.23
C GLY A 121 10.85 -22.26 27.75
N PRO A 122 11.50 -21.42 28.57
CA PRO A 122 11.58 -21.63 30.02
C PRO A 122 10.16 -21.79 30.59
N GLY A 123 10.00 -22.81 31.42
CA GLY A 123 8.70 -23.33 31.84
C GLY A 123 7.69 -22.27 32.27
N LEU A 124 6.42 -22.64 32.14
CA LEU A 124 5.20 -21.89 32.52
C LEU A 124 5.27 -21.17 33.89
N SER A 125 6.23 -21.50 34.74
CA SER A 125 6.52 -20.84 36.02
C SER A 125 7.02 -19.39 35.91
N GLY A 126 7.50 -18.92 34.75
CA GLY A 126 8.06 -17.57 34.59
C GLY A 126 7.10 -16.51 34.02
N ARG A 127 6.00 -16.92 33.37
CA ARG A 127 5.05 -16.00 32.69
C ARG A 127 4.06 -15.29 33.63
N SER A 128 4.04 -15.65 34.91
CA SER A 128 3.00 -15.27 35.86
C SER A 128 3.17 -13.88 36.52
N ARG A 129 4.03 -12.99 36.01
CA ARG A 129 4.44 -11.75 36.72
C ARG A 129 4.53 -10.49 35.82
N MET A 130 3.62 -10.31 34.86
CA MET A 130 3.60 -9.09 34.04
C MET A 130 2.23 -8.43 34.10
N THR A 131 2.20 -7.11 34.28
CA THR A 131 0.98 -6.30 34.07
C THR A 131 0.60 -6.30 32.58
N ALA A 132 -0.62 -5.86 32.28
CA ALA A 132 -1.09 -5.77 30.90
C ALA A 132 -0.18 -4.89 30.01
N ASP A 133 0.27 -3.77 30.55
CA ASP A 133 1.18 -2.86 29.85
C ASP A 133 2.58 -3.47 29.65
N GLN A 134 3.08 -4.21 30.65
CA GLN A 134 4.36 -4.91 30.58
C GLN A 134 4.31 -6.05 29.57
N TYR A 135 3.23 -6.83 29.55
CA TYR A 135 3.04 -7.89 28.56
C TYR A 135 2.99 -7.32 27.14
N THR A 136 2.24 -6.24 26.96
CA THR A 136 2.14 -5.58 25.66
C THR A 136 3.49 -5.02 25.22
N GLU A 137 4.23 -4.36 26.11
CA GLU A 137 5.59 -3.87 25.80
C GLU A 137 6.54 -5.00 25.44
N TRP A 138 6.50 -6.09 26.20
CA TRP A 138 7.29 -7.28 25.92
C TRP A 138 6.97 -7.84 24.53
N SER A 139 5.69 -7.95 24.16
CA SER A 139 5.27 -8.45 22.85
C SER A 139 5.74 -7.54 21.71
N ILE A 140 5.66 -6.21 21.88
CA ILE A 140 6.22 -5.24 20.94
C ILE A 140 7.74 -5.45 20.80
N GLN A 141 8.46 -5.56 21.92
CA GLN A 141 9.91 -5.75 21.91
C GLN A 141 10.33 -7.08 21.27
N GLN A 142 9.55 -8.16 21.42
CA GLN A 142 9.83 -9.42 20.72
C GLN A 142 9.72 -9.25 19.20
N ASN A 143 8.72 -8.51 18.70
CA ASN A 143 8.61 -8.22 17.27
C ASN A 143 9.81 -7.39 16.77
N ILE A 144 10.24 -6.38 17.55
CA ILE A 144 11.43 -5.58 17.23
C ILE A 144 12.69 -6.45 17.19
N ASN A 145 12.91 -7.29 18.20
CA ASN A 145 14.08 -8.17 18.26
C ASN A 145 14.11 -9.13 17.07
N LYS A 146 12.96 -9.73 16.73
CA LYS A 146 12.84 -10.59 15.55
C LYS A 146 13.26 -9.86 14.26
N ASP A 147 12.80 -8.63 14.07
CA ASP A 147 13.17 -7.86 12.88
C ASP A 147 14.66 -7.46 12.88
N LEU A 148 15.25 -7.18 14.06
CA LEU A 148 16.69 -6.91 14.17
C LEU A 148 17.55 -8.14 13.87
N ASP A 149 17.03 -9.34 14.13
CA ASP A 149 17.71 -10.61 13.81
C ASP A 149 17.55 -10.99 12.33
N GLU A 150 16.40 -10.70 11.72
CA GLU A 150 16.05 -11.11 10.35
C GLU A 150 16.58 -10.15 9.27
N TYR A 151 16.65 -8.84 9.57
CA TYR A 151 17.02 -7.80 8.59
C TYR A 151 18.44 -7.27 8.80
N PRO A 152 19.06 -6.65 7.76
CA PRO A 152 20.38 -6.07 7.90
C PRO A 152 20.49 -5.07 9.06
N SER A 153 21.66 -5.09 9.70
CA SER A 153 21.98 -4.25 10.86
C SER A 153 21.70 -2.77 10.63
N LEU A 154 21.24 -2.08 11.68
CA LEU A 154 21.01 -0.64 11.70
C LEU A 154 22.30 0.18 11.86
N ASP A 155 23.49 -0.45 11.77
CA ASP A 155 24.77 0.25 11.74
C ASP A 155 24.78 1.31 10.60
N PRO A 156 25.19 2.56 10.89
CA PRO A 156 25.28 3.61 9.88
C PRO A 156 26.08 3.27 8.62
N ALA A 157 27.08 2.37 8.68
CA ALA A 157 27.81 1.93 7.50
C ALA A 157 26.97 1.01 6.60
N VAL A 158 26.27 0.04 7.20
CA VAL A 158 25.39 -0.91 6.49
C VAL A 158 24.22 -0.16 5.85
N GLN A 159 23.57 0.72 6.60
CA GLN A 159 22.43 1.49 6.10
C GLN A 159 22.82 2.46 4.98
N ARG A 160 24.04 3.03 5.01
CA ARG A 160 24.56 3.85 3.90
C ARG A 160 24.82 3.03 2.63
N ASP A 161 25.36 1.82 2.76
CA ASP A 161 25.55 0.91 1.61
C ASP A 161 24.21 0.55 0.95
N ILE A 162 23.19 0.23 1.75
CA ILE A 162 21.83 -0.04 1.26
C ILE A 162 21.26 1.18 0.53
N GLN A 163 21.40 2.38 1.09
CA GLN A 163 20.93 3.62 0.45
C GLN A 163 21.60 3.84 -0.90
N GLU A 164 22.92 3.63 -1.00
CA GLU A 164 23.65 3.84 -2.26
C GLU A 164 23.24 2.81 -3.32
N LYS A 165 23.15 1.54 -2.94
CA LYS A 165 22.63 0.49 -3.82
C LYS A 165 21.19 0.77 -4.27
N TYR A 166 20.37 1.38 -3.42
CA TYR A 166 19.01 1.76 -3.77
C TYR A 166 18.97 2.92 -4.79
N ARG A 167 19.88 3.90 -4.66
CA ARG A 167 20.04 4.95 -5.68
C ARG A 167 20.46 4.36 -7.03
N LEU A 168 21.42 3.45 -7.03
CA LEU A 168 21.85 2.73 -8.24
C LEU A 168 20.72 1.90 -8.84
N LEU A 169 19.92 1.22 -8.01
CA LEU A 169 18.72 0.52 -8.46
C LEU A 169 17.74 1.48 -9.14
N HIS A 170 17.47 2.64 -8.55
CA HIS A 170 16.57 3.63 -9.14
C HIS A 170 17.06 4.11 -10.51
N GLU A 171 18.36 4.37 -10.68
CA GLU A 171 18.92 4.71 -12.00
C GLU A 171 18.76 3.54 -12.99
N ARG A 172 19.01 2.29 -12.58
CA ARG A 172 18.75 1.12 -13.44
C ARG A 172 17.29 1.00 -13.89
N ILE A 173 16.33 1.33 -13.02
CA ILE A 173 14.89 1.34 -13.34
C ILE A 173 14.58 2.43 -14.38
N LYS A 174 15.20 3.61 -14.27
CA LYS A 174 15.07 4.69 -15.26
C LYS A 174 15.70 4.31 -16.60
N ASP A 175 16.94 3.81 -16.59
CA ASP A 175 17.68 3.40 -17.79
C ASP A 175 16.96 2.29 -18.56
N ALA A 176 16.23 1.42 -17.85
CA ALA A 176 15.39 0.38 -18.45
C ALA A 176 14.06 0.91 -19.03
N GLY A 177 13.79 2.22 -18.96
CA GLY A 177 12.57 2.86 -19.47
C GLY A 177 11.30 2.45 -18.71
N LEU A 178 11.41 1.96 -17.47
CA LEU A 178 10.25 1.39 -16.77
C LEU A 178 9.25 2.45 -16.29
N TYR A 179 9.64 3.72 -16.24
CA TYR A 179 8.73 4.84 -16.02
C TYR A 179 7.87 5.18 -17.23
N ASP A 180 8.24 4.72 -18.44
CA ASP A 180 7.45 4.97 -19.64
C ASP A 180 6.15 4.15 -19.59
N CYS A 181 5.03 4.85 -19.67
CA CYS A 181 3.70 4.24 -19.57
C CYS A 181 3.35 3.48 -20.87
N PRO A 182 3.11 2.16 -20.82
CA PRO A 182 2.67 1.42 -21.99
C PRO A 182 1.18 1.66 -22.25
N TYR A 183 0.83 2.78 -22.90
CA TYR A 183 -0.57 3.19 -23.13
C TYR A 183 -1.43 2.13 -23.83
N LEU A 184 -0.83 1.30 -24.69
CA LEU A 184 -1.55 0.20 -25.35
C LEU A 184 -2.13 -0.81 -24.36
N ASP A 185 -1.48 -1.03 -23.21
CA ASP A 185 -2.02 -1.91 -22.19
C ASP A 185 -3.27 -1.31 -21.54
N TYR A 186 -3.31 0.00 -21.30
CA TYR A 186 -4.56 0.67 -20.89
C TYR A 186 -5.66 0.57 -21.97
N GLY A 187 -5.31 0.46 -23.25
CA GLY A 187 -6.28 0.14 -24.31
C GLY A 187 -6.99 -1.20 -24.06
N LYS A 188 -6.25 -2.23 -23.65
CA LYS A 188 -6.81 -3.55 -23.28
C LYS A 188 -7.70 -3.44 -22.04
N GLU A 189 -7.28 -2.65 -21.06
CA GLU A 189 -8.05 -2.37 -19.84
C GLU A 189 -9.38 -1.69 -20.17
N MET A 190 -9.36 -0.67 -21.04
CA MET A 190 -10.57 0.02 -21.51
C MET A 190 -11.55 -0.93 -22.20
N CYS A 191 -11.06 -1.83 -23.07
CA CYS A 191 -11.91 -2.88 -23.65
C CYS A 191 -12.59 -3.75 -22.59
N ARG A 192 -11.85 -4.13 -21.53
CA ARG A 192 -12.41 -4.93 -20.42
C ARG A 192 -13.45 -4.14 -19.65
N TYR A 193 -13.18 -2.88 -19.31
CA TYR A 193 -14.10 -2.02 -18.58
C TYR A 193 -15.40 -1.80 -19.37
N SER A 194 -15.29 -1.47 -20.65
CA SER A 194 -16.44 -1.30 -21.54
C SER A 194 -17.24 -2.59 -21.69
N THR A 195 -16.58 -3.75 -21.79
CA THR A 195 -17.25 -5.06 -21.87
C THR A 195 -18.03 -5.36 -20.59
N LEU A 196 -17.40 -5.21 -19.41
CA LEU A 196 -18.06 -5.44 -18.12
C LEU A 196 -19.25 -4.50 -17.92
N PHE A 197 -19.10 -3.22 -18.27
CA PHE A 197 -20.18 -2.24 -18.16
C PHE A 197 -21.32 -2.51 -19.15
N ALA A 198 -21.01 -2.91 -20.39
CA ALA A 198 -22.02 -3.31 -21.38
C ALA A 198 -22.78 -4.56 -20.92
N LEU A 199 -22.11 -5.55 -20.33
CA LEU A 199 -22.74 -6.73 -19.75
C LEU A 199 -23.64 -6.37 -18.55
N PHE A 200 -23.20 -5.45 -17.69
CA PHE A 200 -24.03 -4.89 -16.61
C PHE A 200 -25.34 -4.29 -17.16
N LEU A 201 -25.25 -3.42 -18.17
CA LEU A 201 -26.44 -2.78 -18.78
C LEU A 201 -27.34 -3.79 -19.50
N THR A 202 -26.75 -4.73 -20.23
CA THR A 202 -27.48 -5.75 -20.98
C THR A 202 -28.26 -6.66 -20.03
N THR A 203 -27.61 -7.16 -18.98
CA THR A 203 -28.29 -8.01 -17.98
C THR A 203 -29.29 -7.24 -17.14
N LEU A 204 -29.07 -5.93 -16.89
CA LEU A 204 -30.06 -5.07 -16.26
C LEU A 204 -31.33 -4.93 -17.12
N HIS A 205 -31.16 -4.75 -18.43
CA HIS A 205 -32.26 -4.62 -19.39
C HIS A 205 -33.13 -5.89 -19.45
N TYR A 206 -32.51 -7.07 -19.36
CA TYR A 206 -33.21 -8.36 -19.27
C TYR A 206 -33.67 -8.72 -17.85
N GLU A 207 -33.61 -7.78 -16.89
CA GLU A 207 -34.05 -7.97 -15.50
C GLU A 207 -33.28 -9.04 -14.72
N TRP A 208 -32.08 -9.43 -15.18
CA TRP A 208 -31.18 -10.34 -14.49
C TRP A 208 -30.38 -9.59 -13.42
N TYR A 209 -31.09 -9.06 -12.42
CA TYR A 209 -30.57 -8.07 -11.49
C TYR A 209 -29.34 -8.53 -10.71
N MET A 210 -29.28 -9.80 -10.27
CA MET A 210 -28.12 -10.30 -9.52
C MET A 210 -26.89 -10.47 -10.42
N THR A 211 -27.08 -10.97 -11.64
CA THR A 211 -26.01 -11.06 -12.65
C THR A 211 -25.50 -9.68 -13.04
N SER A 212 -26.42 -8.72 -13.17
CA SER A 212 -26.11 -7.31 -13.42
C SER A 212 -25.29 -6.70 -12.28
N ALA A 213 -25.68 -6.94 -11.02
CA ALA A 213 -24.92 -6.53 -9.85
C ALA A 213 -23.50 -7.11 -9.85
N CYS A 214 -23.34 -8.39 -10.24
CA CYS A 214 -22.03 -9.02 -10.37
C CYS A 214 -21.15 -8.31 -11.40
N PHE A 215 -21.67 -8.02 -12.60
CA PHE A 215 -20.89 -7.33 -13.63
C PHE A 215 -20.54 -5.89 -13.23
N LEU A 216 -21.42 -5.19 -12.52
CA LEU A 216 -21.13 -3.86 -11.98
C LEU A 216 -20.01 -3.92 -10.92
N GLY A 217 -20.06 -4.91 -10.02
CA GLY A 217 -18.99 -5.14 -9.04
C GLY A 217 -17.65 -5.48 -9.69
N LEU A 218 -17.65 -6.35 -10.72
CA LEU A 218 -16.44 -6.68 -11.48
C LEU A 218 -15.88 -5.47 -12.22
N PHE A 219 -16.75 -4.62 -12.77
CA PHE A 219 -16.35 -3.35 -13.37
C PHE A 219 -15.65 -2.45 -12.35
N TRP A 220 -16.23 -2.26 -11.15
CA TRP A 220 -15.59 -1.47 -10.09
C TRP A 220 -14.28 -2.07 -9.59
N HIS A 221 -14.20 -3.39 -9.45
CA HIS A 221 -12.96 -4.10 -9.10
C HIS A 221 -11.84 -3.79 -10.11
N GLN A 222 -12.14 -3.91 -11.39
CA GLN A 222 -11.16 -3.78 -12.47
C GLN A 222 -10.77 -2.34 -12.78
N ILE A 223 -11.73 -1.42 -12.81
CA ILE A 223 -11.46 -0.02 -13.17
C ILE A 223 -10.65 0.69 -12.08
N MET A 224 -10.76 0.24 -10.82
CA MET A 224 -10.16 0.97 -9.71
C MET A 224 -8.64 1.02 -9.73
N PHE A 225 -8.01 0.01 -10.33
CA PHE A 225 -6.56 0.01 -10.51
C PHE A 225 -6.07 1.20 -11.35
N SER A 226 -6.86 1.68 -12.32
CA SER A 226 -6.48 2.86 -13.10
C SER A 226 -6.48 4.14 -12.26
N ALA A 227 -7.39 4.26 -11.30
CA ALA A 227 -7.39 5.43 -10.41
C ALA A 227 -6.24 5.38 -9.40
N HIS A 228 -5.84 4.18 -8.96
CA HIS A 228 -4.64 3.99 -8.16
C HIS A 228 -3.38 4.48 -8.92
N ASP A 229 -3.20 4.06 -10.16
CA ASP A 229 -2.07 4.48 -11.00
C ASP A 229 -2.06 5.99 -11.22
N ALA A 230 -3.22 6.56 -11.54
CA ALA A 230 -3.37 8.01 -11.73
C ALA A 230 -3.14 8.79 -10.43
N GLY A 231 -3.55 8.23 -9.29
CA GLY A 231 -3.33 8.80 -7.97
C GLY A 231 -1.84 8.99 -7.64
N HIS A 232 -0.99 8.10 -8.15
CA HIS A 232 0.47 8.15 -8.05
C HIS A 232 1.15 8.93 -9.19
N GLY A 233 0.39 9.43 -10.16
CA GLY A 233 0.96 10.13 -11.32
C GLY A 233 1.73 9.19 -12.26
N ALA A 234 1.33 7.92 -12.34
CA ALA A 234 2.04 6.88 -13.09
C ALA A 234 1.53 6.70 -14.53
N ILE A 235 0.47 7.42 -14.95
CA ILE A 235 -0.13 7.23 -16.28
C ILE A 235 0.44 8.23 -17.27
N THR A 236 0.30 9.53 -16.99
CA THR A 236 0.79 10.61 -17.88
C THR A 236 1.99 11.33 -17.31
N HIS A 237 2.31 11.11 -16.03
CA HIS A 237 3.29 11.89 -15.26
C HIS A 237 2.95 13.38 -15.15
N ASN A 238 1.77 13.80 -15.61
CA ASN A 238 1.25 15.14 -15.47
C ASN A 238 0.20 15.19 -14.35
N PHE A 239 0.45 16.02 -13.35
CA PHE A 239 -0.39 16.13 -12.16
C PHE A 239 -1.87 16.39 -12.50
N THR A 240 -2.15 17.29 -13.44
CA THR A 240 -3.52 17.70 -13.77
C THR A 240 -4.26 16.58 -14.49
N PHE A 241 -3.66 16.00 -15.53
CA PHE A 241 -4.29 14.92 -16.29
C PHE A 241 -4.51 13.66 -15.44
N ASP A 242 -3.51 13.23 -14.67
CA ASP A 242 -3.65 12.06 -13.82
C ASP A 242 -4.64 12.31 -12.67
N THR A 243 -4.69 13.53 -12.13
CA THR A 243 -5.73 13.87 -11.15
C THR A 243 -7.13 13.83 -11.77
N LEU A 244 -7.34 14.34 -13.00
CA LEU A 244 -8.64 14.26 -13.68
C LEU A 244 -9.04 12.82 -14.01
N ILE A 245 -8.10 11.96 -14.43
CA ILE A 245 -8.34 10.53 -14.64
C ILE A 245 -8.76 9.88 -13.31
N GLY A 246 -8.01 10.14 -12.24
CA GLY A 246 -8.31 9.63 -10.90
C GLY A 246 -9.70 10.04 -10.42
N LEU A 247 -10.05 11.33 -10.56
CA LEU A 247 -11.36 11.86 -10.19
C LEU A 247 -12.49 11.23 -11.01
N PHE A 248 -12.33 11.12 -12.33
CA PHE A 248 -13.35 10.49 -13.15
C PHE A 248 -13.59 9.03 -12.74
N VAL A 249 -12.52 8.27 -12.51
CA VAL A 249 -12.63 6.84 -12.24
C VAL A 249 -13.06 6.56 -10.79
N ALA A 250 -12.49 7.22 -9.80
CA ALA A 250 -12.84 7.01 -8.39
C ALA A 250 -14.14 7.71 -8.01
N ASP A 251 -14.25 9.01 -8.29
CA ASP A 251 -15.35 9.81 -7.78
C ASP A 251 -16.62 9.58 -8.61
N PHE A 252 -16.52 9.70 -9.93
CA PHE A 252 -17.70 9.60 -10.81
C PHE A 252 -18.11 8.16 -11.08
N CYS A 253 -17.19 7.27 -11.44
CA CYS A 253 -17.54 5.87 -11.73
C CYS A 253 -17.74 5.01 -10.48
N CYS A 254 -17.05 5.33 -9.38
CA CYS A 254 -16.97 4.47 -8.20
C CYS A 254 -17.54 5.10 -6.92
N GLY A 255 -17.81 6.41 -6.87
CA GLY A 255 -18.33 7.10 -5.69
C GLY A 255 -17.33 7.30 -4.54
N LEU A 256 -16.03 7.16 -4.81
CA LEU A 256 -14.94 7.25 -3.84
C LEU A 256 -14.12 8.52 -4.09
N SER A 257 -13.74 9.22 -3.03
CA SER A 257 -12.94 10.46 -3.14
C SER A 257 -11.48 10.11 -3.44
N MET A 258 -11.00 10.52 -4.61
CA MET A 258 -9.58 10.45 -4.95
C MET A 258 -8.72 11.30 -4.01
N GLY A 259 -9.24 12.43 -3.53
CA GLY A 259 -8.57 13.29 -2.55
C GLY A 259 -8.34 12.58 -1.21
N TRP A 260 -9.37 11.88 -0.70
CA TRP A 260 -9.24 11.04 0.50
C TRP A 260 -8.17 9.99 0.32
N TRP A 261 -8.25 9.23 -0.77
CA TRP A 261 -7.33 8.15 -1.06
C TRP A 261 -5.90 8.69 -1.18
N LYS A 262 -5.65 9.77 -1.93
CA LYS A 262 -4.31 10.38 -2.02
C LYS A 262 -3.83 10.93 -0.68
N SER A 263 -4.72 11.45 0.16
CA SER A 263 -4.38 11.95 1.50
C SER A 263 -3.91 10.83 2.42
N SER A 264 -4.63 9.70 2.50
CA SER A 264 -4.26 8.58 3.37
C SER A 264 -3.12 7.75 2.77
N HIS A 265 -3.24 7.36 1.52
CA HIS A 265 -2.37 6.37 0.89
C HIS A 265 -0.95 6.90 0.66
N ASN A 266 -0.76 8.21 0.43
CA ASN A 266 0.58 8.78 0.38
C ASN A 266 1.28 8.78 1.76
N VAL A 267 0.52 8.84 2.85
CA VAL A 267 1.06 8.67 4.20
C VAL A 267 1.44 7.21 4.40
N HIS A 268 0.58 6.27 3.99
CA HIS A 268 0.89 4.85 3.98
C HIS A 268 2.20 4.53 3.25
N HIS A 269 2.46 5.08 2.06
CA HIS A 269 3.74 4.89 1.36
C HIS A 269 4.97 5.49 2.07
N LEU A 270 4.78 6.55 2.86
CA LEU A 270 5.88 7.20 3.57
C LEU A 270 6.33 6.38 4.79
N ILE A 271 5.37 5.79 5.51
CA ILE A 271 5.53 5.22 6.87
C ILE A 271 4.68 3.97 7.01
N THR A 272 4.80 3.07 6.04
CA THR A 272 4.02 1.83 5.92
C THR A 272 4.06 0.99 7.19
N ASN A 273 2.90 0.49 7.61
CA ASN A 273 2.69 -0.36 8.78
C ASN A 273 3.11 0.24 10.14
N GLN A 274 3.32 1.55 10.25
CA GLN A 274 3.54 2.18 11.57
C GLN A 274 2.21 2.45 12.29
N PRO A 275 1.91 1.80 13.44
CA PRO A 275 0.58 1.86 14.06
C PRO A 275 0.07 3.28 14.33
N GLU A 276 0.94 4.16 14.83
CA GLU A 276 0.60 5.53 15.20
C GLU A 276 0.44 6.47 13.99
N HIS A 277 0.96 6.09 12.83
CA HIS A 277 1.14 7.02 11.73
C HIS A 277 0.45 6.61 10.43
N ASP A 278 0.37 5.31 10.15
CA ASP A 278 -0.23 4.77 8.94
C ASP A 278 -1.75 4.59 9.10
N PRO A 279 -2.58 5.38 8.40
CA PRO A 279 -4.03 5.26 8.52
C PRO A 279 -4.60 3.94 7.97
N ASP A 280 -3.86 3.21 7.12
CA ASP A 280 -4.38 2.01 6.45
C ASP A 280 -4.45 0.78 7.40
N ILE A 281 -3.75 0.84 8.54
CA ILE A 281 -3.79 -0.19 9.59
C ILE A 281 -4.55 0.24 10.87
N GLN A 282 -5.06 1.48 10.92
CA GLN A 282 -5.78 2.04 12.06
C GLN A 282 -7.27 1.64 12.07
N ASN A 283 -7.53 0.34 12.27
CA ASN A 283 -8.84 -0.28 12.06
C ASN A 283 -9.56 -0.74 13.35
N VAL A 284 -9.07 -0.35 14.52
CA VAL A 284 -9.69 -0.65 15.82
C VAL A 284 -11.06 0.06 15.92
N PRO A 285 -12.11 -0.60 16.45
CA PRO A 285 -12.10 -1.88 17.17
C PRO A 285 -12.26 -3.13 16.29
N LEU A 286 -12.43 -3.01 14.97
CA LEU A 286 -12.71 -4.16 14.10
C LEU A 286 -11.49 -5.06 13.90
N PHE A 287 -10.32 -4.45 13.69
CA PHE A 287 -9.06 -5.17 13.45
C PHE A 287 -7.91 -4.53 14.22
N ALA A 288 -7.04 -5.38 14.75
CA ALA A 288 -5.75 -5.01 15.32
C ALA A 288 -4.68 -5.94 14.72
N THR A 289 -3.72 -5.36 14.02
CA THR A 289 -2.65 -6.10 13.34
C THR A 289 -1.40 -6.28 14.20
N CYS A 290 -1.32 -5.60 15.35
CA CYS A 290 -0.19 -5.67 16.27
C CYS A 290 -0.58 -5.38 17.74
N PRO A 291 0.24 -5.78 18.71
CA PRO A 291 -0.05 -5.57 20.14
C PRO A 291 -0.08 -4.10 20.56
N SER A 292 0.57 -3.19 19.83
CA SER A 292 0.61 -1.75 20.18
C SER A 292 -0.78 -1.12 20.36
N PHE A 293 -1.78 -1.63 19.65
CA PHE A 293 -3.15 -1.14 19.77
C PHE A 293 -3.75 -1.36 21.17
N PHE A 294 -3.30 -2.36 21.94
CA PHE A 294 -3.85 -2.67 23.28
C PHE A 294 -3.68 -1.51 24.27
N LYS A 295 -2.70 -0.62 24.04
CA LYS A 295 -2.43 0.54 24.89
C LYS A 295 -3.24 1.79 24.49
N SER A 296 -4.13 1.67 23.51
CA SER A 296 -4.63 2.80 22.72
C SER A 296 -3.50 3.50 21.97
N ILE A 297 -3.78 4.00 20.77
CA ILE A 297 -2.78 4.71 19.98
C ILE A 297 -3.27 6.10 19.61
N LYS A 298 -2.35 7.06 19.56
CA LYS A 298 -2.63 8.42 19.10
C LYS A 298 -2.19 8.56 17.66
N SER A 299 -3.15 8.75 16.76
CA SER A 299 -2.87 8.88 15.33
C SER A 299 -2.31 10.25 14.98
N THR A 300 -1.17 10.28 14.31
CA THR A 300 -0.65 11.54 13.73
C THR A 300 -1.35 11.93 12.44
N TYR A 301 -1.98 10.96 11.74
CA TYR A 301 -2.73 11.24 10.53
C TYR A 301 -4.06 11.93 10.83
N TYR A 302 -4.79 11.49 11.86
CA TYR A 302 -6.07 12.06 12.27
C TYR A 302 -5.92 13.19 13.30
N ASP A 303 -4.93 14.07 13.11
CA ASP A 303 -4.70 15.28 13.93
C ASP A 303 -4.65 15.03 15.45
N GLY A 304 -4.09 13.88 15.86
CA GLY A 304 -3.96 13.49 17.27
C GLY A 304 -5.17 12.76 17.85
N PHE A 305 -6.12 12.32 17.01
CA PHE A 305 -7.20 11.42 17.41
C PHE A 305 -6.66 10.16 18.08
N VAL A 306 -7.30 9.74 19.16
CA VAL A 306 -6.90 8.56 19.92
C VAL A 306 -7.83 7.41 19.56
N PHE A 307 -7.27 6.36 18.96
CA PHE A 307 -7.94 5.07 18.82
C PHE A 307 -7.90 4.38 20.18
N VAL A 308 -8.96 4.58 20.94
CA VAL A 308 -9.11 4.01 22.28
C VAL A 308 -9.32 2.51 22.16
N TRP A 309 -8.53 1.76 22.92
CA TRP A 309 -8.81 0.36 23.17
C TRP A 309 -9.87 0.24 24.25
N ASP A 310 -11.08 -0.15 23.87
CA ASP A 310 -12.24 -0.22 24.76
C ASP A 310 -12.85 -1.64 24.81
N ALA A 311 -13.96 -1.79 25.54
CA ALA A 311 -14.65 -3.06 25.67
C ALA A 311 -15.14 -3.64 24.32
N ALA A 312 -15.38 -2.79 23.31
CA ALA A 312 -15.73 -3.28 21.99
C ALA A 312 -14.49 -3.89 21.30
N ALA A 313 -13.33 -3.26 21.42
CA ALA A 313 -12.06 -3.82 20.93
C ALA A 313 -11.74 -5.16 21.60
N ASP A 314 -11.94 -5.28 22.92
CA ASP A 314 -11.75 -6.54 23.66
C ASP A 314 -12.60 -7.70 23.13
N VAL A 315 -13.77 -7.41 22.54
CA VAL A 315 -14.66 -8.43 21.99
C VAL A 315 -14.34 -8.69 20.53
N LEU A 316 -14.32 -7.64 19.71
CA LEU A 316 -14.22 -7.75 18.25
C LEU A 316 -12.84 -8.28 17.81
N ALA A 317 -11.75 -7.78 18.42
CA ALA A 317 -10.40 -8.21 18.09
C ALA A 317 -10.08 -9.65 18.52
N LYS A 318 -10.92 -10.34 19.32
CA LYS A 318 -10.78 -11.78 19.59
C LYS A 318 -11.25 -12.67 18.43
N TYR A 319 -12.16 -12.15 17.62
CA TYR A 319 -12.81 -12.86 16.53
C TYR A 319 -12.38 -12.36 15.16
N GLN A 320 -11.44 -11.41 15.10
CA GLN A 320 -11.01 -10.76 13.87
C GLN A 320 -10.56 -11.72 12.75
N ALA A 321 -9.93 -12.85 13.10
CA ALA A 321 -9.57 -13.88 12.12
C ALA A 321 -10.80 -14.48 11.40
N TYR A 322 -11.92 -14.64 12.11
CA TYR A 322 -13.18 -15.16 11.56
C TYR A 322 -13.99 -14.07 10.86
N THR A 323 -13.96 -12.84 11.38
CA THR A 323 -14.73 -11.72 10.83
C THR A 323 -14.04 -11.03 9.66
N TYR A 324 -12.77 -11.35 9.37
CA TYR A 324 -11.97 -10.76 8.28
C TYR A 324 -12.72 -10.72 6.95
N TYR A 325 -13.05 -11.87 6.34
CA TYR A 325 -13.71 -11.88 5.04
C TYR A 325 -15.14 -11.27 5.05
N PRO A 326 -16.01 -11.57 6.04
CA PRO A 326 -17.31 -10.89 6.13
C PRO A 326 -17.20 -9.37 6.17
N VAL A 327 -16.25 -8.81 6.94
CA VAL A 327 -16.03 -7.37 7.00
C VAL A 327 -15.43 -6.84 5.69
N MET A 328 -14.49 -7.56 5.06
CA MET A 328 -13.95 -7.19 3.75
C MET A 328 -15.05 -7.12 2.66
N GLY A 329 -16.09 -7.96 2.77
CA GLY A 329 -17.26 -7.94 1.89
C GLY A 329 -18.10 -6.66 1.98
N ILE A 330 -18.04 -5.96 3.11
CA ILE A 330 -18.73 -4.68 3.34
C ILE A 330 -17.78 -3.49 3.50
N ALA A 331 -16.46 -3.70 3.40
CA ALA A 331 -15.45 -2.66 3.63
C ALA A 331 -15.62 -1.46 2.70
N ARG A 332 -16.17 -1.65 1.49
CA ARG A 332 -16.47 -0.56 0.55
C ARG A 332 -17.38 0.52 1.15
N PHE A 333 -18.32 0.15 2.02
CA PHE A 333 -19.19 1.13 2.67
C PHE A 333 -18.42 2.08 3.59
N ASN A 334 -17.37 1.58 4.26
CA ASN A 334 -16.46 2.41 5.04
C ASN A 334 -15.70 3.38 4.13
N LEU A 335 -15.28 2.95 2.93
CA LEU A 335 -14.61 3.83 1.97
C LEU A 335 -15.51 4.98 1.50
N TYR A 336 -16.82 4.77 1.32
CA TYR A 336 -17.75 5.87 1.03
C TYR A 336 -17.85 6.86 2.19
N LEU A 337 -17.94 6.36 3.42
CA LEU A 337 -17.99 7.20 4.61
C LEU A 337 -16.72 8.06 4.71
N LEU A 338 -15.55 7.44 4.61
CA LEU A 338 -14.26 8.13 4.66
C LEU A 338 -14.11 9.16 3.52
N SER A 339 -14.60 8.83 2.32
CA SER A 339 -14.61 9.75 1.18
C SER A 339 -15.40 11.01 1.48
N TRP A 340 -16.64 10.88 1.96
CA TRP A 340 -17.48 12.03 2.31
C TRP A 340 -16.92 12.81 3.50
N LEU A 341 -16.44 12.13 4.55
CA LEU A 341 -15.82 12.78 5.70
C LEU A 341 -14.60 13.60 5.28
N HIS A 342 -13.79 13.11 4.35
CA HIS A 342 -12.63 13.83 3.83
C HIS A 342 -13.02 15.06 3.02
N VAL A 343 -13.91 14.92 2.03
CA VAL A 343 -14.32 16.02 1.14
C VAL A 343 -15.00 17.17 1.92
N LEU A 344 -15.68 16.83 3.03
CA LEU A 344 -16.30 17.79 3.95
C LEU A 344 -15.33 18.32 5.02
N SER A 345 -14.13 17.75 5.13
CA SER A 345 -13.16 18.14 6.16
C SER A 345 -12.46 19.48 5.85
N ARG A 346 -11.83 20.02 6.90
CA ARG A 346 -10.92 21.17 6.78
C ARG A 346 -9.70 20.86 5.91
N ARG A 347 -9.26 19.60 5.85
CA ARG A 347 -8.11 19.17 5.04
C ARG A 347 -8.41 19.34 3.55
N SER A 348 -9.54 18.82 3.06
CA SER A 348 -9.95 19.04 1.67
C SER A 348 -10.21 20.53 1.38
N SER A 349 -10.83 21.26 2.32
CA SER A 349 -11.09 22.70 2.17
C SER A 349 -9.81 23.54 2.03
N SER A 350 -8.69 23.11 2.62
CA SER A 350 -7.41 23.81 2.54
C SER A 350 -6.83 23.90 1.12
N LEU A 351 -7.24 23.00 0.21
CA LEU A 351 -6.85 23.04 -1.20
C LEU A 351 -7.38 24.28 -1.91
N GLY A 352 -8.44 24.90 -1.41
CA GLY A 352 -9.04 26.12 -1.99
C GLY A 352 -8.10 27.31 -2.05
N ALA A 353 -7.03 27.32 -1.25
CA ALA A 353 -6.00 28.35 -1.26
C ALA A 353 -4.77 27.98 -2.14
N SER A 354 -4.81 26.86 -2.86
CA SER A 354 -3.69 26.34 -3.66
C SER A 354 -3.98 26.37 -5.16
N LYS A 355 -2.96 26.11 -6.00
CA LYS A 355 -3.10 25.90 -7.45
C LYS A 355 -4.05 24.71 -7.80
N ALA A 356 -4.38 23.86 -6.83
CA ALA A 356 -5.25 22.69 -6.95
C ALA A 356 -6.69 22.90 -6.40
N TRP A 357 -7.16 24.14 -6.29
CA TRP A 357 -8.49 24.50 -5.75
C TRP A 357 -9.67 23.78 -6.42
N TRP A 358 -9.51 23.45 -7.71
CA TRP A 358 -10.55 22.84 -8.56
C TRP A 358 -10.83 21.37 -8.22
N ILE A 359 -9.96 20.70 -7.48
CA ILE A 359 -10.11 19.28 -7.14
C ILE A 359 -11.38 19.07 -6.32
N ARG A 360 -11.51 19.75 -5.18
CA ARG A 360 -12.65 19.57 -4.26
C ARG A 360 -14.04 19.79 -4.90
N PRO A 361 -14.32 20.88 -5.61
CA PRO A 361 -15.63 21.04 -6.25
C PRO A 361 -15.88 19.96 -7.32
N THR A 362 -14.83 19.49 -8.00
CA THR A 362 -14.93 18.38 -8.96
C THR A 362 -15.25 17.07 -8.25
N GLU A 363 -14.59 16.74 -7.14
CA GLU A 363 -14.90 15.57 -6.30
C GLU A 363 -16.37 15.57 -5.86
N ILE A 364 -16.85 16.70 -5.31
CA ILE A 364 -18.24 16.85 -4.86
C ILE A 364 -19.21 16.61 -6.02
N ALA A 365 -18.97 17.23 -7.18
CA ALA A 365 -19.82 17.08 -8.33
C ALA A 365 -19.86 15.63 -8.82
N PHE A 366 -18.69 14.99 -8.97
CA PHE A 366 -18.57 13.63 -9.48
C PHE A 366 -19.16 12.60 -8.51
N MET A 367 -18.88 12.71 -7.22
CA MET A 367 -19.50 11.86 -6.20
C MET A 367 -21.02 12.07 -6.15
N ALA A 368 -21.51 13.30 -6.23
CA ALA A 368 -22.95 13.56 -6.28
C ALA A 368 -23.60 12.95 -7.53
N CYS A 369 -22.95 13.04 -8.68
CA CYS A 369 -23.38 12.37 -9.91
C CYS A 369 -23.42 10.84 -9.74
N PHE A 370 -22.40 10.24 -9.13
CA PHE A 370 -22.40 8.81 -8.82
C PHE A 370 -23.62 8.44 -7.98
N TRP A 371 -23.87 9.11 -6.86
CA TRP A 371 -24.99 8.78 -5.98
C TRP A 371 -26.36 9.07 -6.61
N TYR A 372 -26.45 10.07 -7.49
CA TYR A 372 -27.64 10.28 -8.30
C TYR A 372 -27.88 9.13 -9.29
N ILE A 373 -26.86 8.68 -10.02
CA ILE A 373 -27.00 7.61 -11.01
C ILE A 373 -27.21 6.26 -10.32
N PHE A 374 -26.31 5.89 -9.40
CA PHE A 374 -26.36 4.63 -8.69
C PHE A 374 -27.52 4.59 -7.68
N GLY A 375 -27.53 5.50 -6.70
CA GLY A 375 -28.53 5.48 -5.63
C GLY A 375 -29.93 5.83 -6.12
N TRP A 376 -30.09 6.97 -6.79
CA TRP A 376 -31.42 7.44 -7.19
C TRP A 376 -31.94 6.76 -8.47
N ARG A 377 -31.20 6.79 -9.58
CA ARG A 377 -31.71 6.26 -10.86
C ARG A 377 -31.74 4.73 -10.90
N LEU A 378 -30.63 4.08 -10.57
CA LEU A 378 -30.55 2.61 -10.62
C LEU A 378 -31.31 1.97 -9.45
N ILE A 379 -30.90 2.22 -8.20
CA ILE A 379 -31.48 1.50 -7.07
C ILE A 379 -32.94 1.89 -6.80
N LEU A 380 -33.29 3.18 -6.75
CA LEU A 380 -34.64 3.60 -6.35
C LEU A 380 -35.66 3.62 -7.48
N ASN A 381 -35.27 3.96 -8.71
CA ASN A 381 -36.21 4.11 -9.82
C ASN A 381 -36.23 2.94 -10.81
N THR A 382 -35.15 2.15 -10.93
CA THR A 382 -35.07 1.04 -11.90
C THR A 382 -35.40 -0.31 -11.27
N LEU A 383 -34.90 -0.59 -10.06
CA LEU A 383 -35.11 -1.89 -9.41
C LEU A 383 -36.52 -2.00 -8.78
N PRO A 384 -37.26 -3.10 -9.01
CA PRO A 384 -38.70 -3.14 -8.78
C PRO A 384 -39.12 -3.31 -7.31
N THR A 385 -38.32 -3.99 -6.48
CA THR A 385 -38.69 -4.31 -5.09
C THR A 385 -37.54 -4.08 -4.11
N TRP A 386 -37.88 -3.83 -2.84
CA TRP A 386 -36.89 -3.63 -1.77
C TRP A 386 -35.92 -4.81 -1.57
N PRO A 387 -36.37 -6.09 -1.55
CA PRO A 387 -35.46 -7.22 -1.47
C PRO A 387 -34.43 -7.25 -2.61
N ILE A 388 -34.85 -6.97 -3.85
CA ILE A 388 -33.95 -6.91 -5.01
C ILE A 388 -32.96 -5.75 -4.86
N ARG A 389 -33.41 -4.58 -4.39
CA ARG A 389 -32.53 -3.41 -4.14
C ARG A 389 -31.43 -3.73 -3.14
N VAL A 390 -31.79 -4.30 -1.99
CA VAL A 390 -30.83 -4.68 -0.95
C VAL A 390 -29.87 -5.75 -1.49
N ALA A 391 -30.39 -6.79 -2.13
CA ALA A 391 -29.55 -7.84 -2.70
C ALA A 391 -28.60 -7.31 -3.79
N PHE A 392 -29.06 -6.42 -4.67
CA PHE A 392 -28.25 -5.81 -5.73
C PHE A 392 -27.09 -5.02 -5.12
N VAL A 393 -27.37 -4.19 -4.11
CA VAL A 393 -26.33 -3.42 -3.40
C VAL A 393 -25.34 -4.37 -2.75
N LEU A 394 -25.79 -5.37 -1.99
CA LEU A 394 -24.87 -6.31 -1.32
C LEU A 394 -24.01 -7.09 -2.32
N VAL A 395 -24.60 -7.66 -3.37
CA VAL A 395 -23.86 -8.43 -4.38
C VAL A 395 -22.83 -7.56 -5.11
N SER A 396 -23.24 -6.39 -5.61
CA SER A 396 -22.32 -5.49 -6.33
C SER A 396 -21.14 -5.02 -5.47
N HIS A 397 -21.32 -4.92 -4.15
CA HIS A 397 -20.27 -4.50 -3.23
C HIS A 397 -19.38 -5.67 -2.79
N ILE A 398 -19.94 -6.84 -2.50
CA ILE A 398 -19.17 -8.04 -2.13
C ILE A 398 -18.26 -8.49 -3.27
N ILE A 399 -18.68 -8.34 -4.53
CA ILE A 399 -17.86 -8.70 -5.68
C ILE A 399 -16.57 -7.86 -5.78
N THR A 400 -16.53 -6.68 -5.15
CA THR A 400 -15.32 -5.85 -5.04
C THR A 400 -14.37 -6.29 -3.92
N MET A 401 -14.79 -7.22 -3.04
CA MET A 401 -14.01 -7.72 -1.90
C MET A 401 -12.59 -8.16 -2.26
N PRO A 402 -12.32 -8.84 -3.40
CA PRO A 402 -10.95 -9.23 -3.76
C PRO A 402 -9.98 -8.05 -3.81
N LEU A 403 -10.43 -6.84 -4.16
CA LEU A 403 -9.59 -5.63 -4.13
C LEU A 403 -9.14 -5.29 -2.70
N HIS A 404 -10.05 -5.29 -1.73
CA HIS A 404 -9.72 -5.04 -0.32
C HIS A 404 -8.79 -6.12 0.25
N VAL A 405 -9.08 -7.39 -0.08
CA VAL A 405 -8.27 -8.53 0.36
C VAL A 405 -6.85 -8.37 -0.19
N GLN A 406 -6.68 -8.06 -1.47
CA GLN A 406 -5.34 -7.91 -2.07
C GLN A 406 -4.51 -6.80 -1.42
N ILE A 407 -5.13 -5.66 -1.09
CA ILE A 407 -4.42 -4.55 -0.41
C ILE A 407 -3.94 -5.01 0.97
N THR A 408 -4.84 -5.61 1.76
CA THR A 408 -4.47 -6.07 3.12
C THR A 408 -3.51 -7.26 3.10
N LEU A 409 -3.58 -8.10 2.07
CA LEU A 409 -2.75 -9.28 1.88
C LEU A 409 -1.27 -8.96 1.99
N SER A 410 -0.81 -7.93 1.29
CA SER A 410 0.60 -7.56 1.22
C SER A 410 1.14 -6.80 2.44
N HIS A 411 0.28 -6.40 3.37
CA HIS A 411 0.65 -5.48 4.46
C HIS A 411 0.36 -6.06 5.84
N TRP A 412 -0.83 -6.62 6.06
CA TRP A 412 -1.30 -6.98 7.41
C TRP A 412 -0.57 -8.18 8.01
N GLY A 413 0.06 -9.00 7.16
CA GLY A 413 0.93 -10.09 7.60
C GLY A 413 2.40 -9.68 7.79
N MET A 414 2.76 -8.44 7.48
CA MET A 414 4.14 -7.94 7.51
C MET A 414 4.44 -7.24 8.83
N SER A 415 5.71 -6.88 9.03
CA SER A 415 6.14 -6.24 10.28
C SER A 415 5.47 -4.87 10.46
N THR A 416 5.15 -4.56 11.71
CA THR A 416 4.65 -3.25 12.18
C THR A 416 5.65 -2.60 13.14
N SER A 417 6.85 -3.16 13.30
CA SER A 417 7.84 -2.67 14.25
C SER A 417 8.41 -1.33 13.81
N ASP A 418 8.62 -0.44 14.77
CA ASP A 418 9.40 0.77 14.57
C ASP A 418 10.86 0.50 14.94
N LEU A 419 11.74 0.43 13.93
CA LEU A 419 13.19 0.26 14.11
C LEU A 419 13.92 1.61 14.25
N GLY A 420 13.18 2.72 14.28
CA GLY A 420 13.72 4.07 14.42
C GLY A 420 14.23 4.67 13.11
N GLU A 421 14.80 5.88 13.22
CA GLU A 421 15.23 6.70 12.07
C GLU A 421 16.49 6.19 11.35
N SER A 422 17.21 5.25 11.96
CA SER A 422 18.43 4.65 11.39
C SER A 422 18.12 3.70 10.23
N GLU A 423 16.94 3.06 10.24
CA GLU A 423 16.51 2.14 9.19
C GLU A 423 16.30 2.86 7.85
N SER A 424 16.80 2.26 6.77
CA SER A 424 16.65 2.83 5.43
C SER A 424 15.28 2.69 4.83
N PHE A 425 14.92 3.68 4.01
CA PHE A 425 13.64 3.67 3.29
C PHE A 425 13.44 2.33 2.56
N ALA A 426 14.44 1.88 1.79
CA ALA A 426 14.32 0.63 1.04
C ALA A 426 14.14 -0.59 1.95
N GLN A 427 14.92 -0.70 3.04
CA GLN A 427 14.77 -1.78 4.02
C GLN A 427 13.40 -1.74 4.70
N ARG A 428 12.95 -0.56 5.12
CA ARG A 428 11.63 -0.38 5.73
C ARG A 428 10.52 -0.83 4.80
N GLN A 429 10.49 -0.34 3.56
CA GLN A 429 9.45 -0.72 2.60
C GLN A 429 9.45 -2.23 2.36
N LEU A 430 10.62 -2.86 2.18
CA LEU A 430 10.73 -4.32 1.98
C LEU A 430 10.36 -5.15 3.21
N ARG A 431 10.55 -4.61 4.42
CA ARG A 431 10.16 -5.27 5.67
C ARG A 431 8.65 -5.20 5.93
N THR A 432 8.03 -4.09 5.54
CA THR A 432 6.62 -3.80 5.84
C THR A 432 5.66 -4.19 4.72
N THR A 433 6.18 -4.68 3.59
CA THR A 433 5.37 -5.08 2.44
C THR A 433 5.82 -6.42 1.87
N MET A 434 4.92 -7.10 1.16
CA MET A 434 5.26 -8.30 0.39
C MET A 434 4.55 -8.37 -0.94
N ASP A 435 5.15 -9.10 -1.87
CA ASP A 435 4.54 -9.41 -3.16
C ASP A 435 3.75 -10.72 -3.10
N VAL A 436 2.81 -10.86 -4.04
CA VAL A 436 2.03 -12.07 -4.24
C VAL A 436 2.52 -12.74 -5.52
N ASP A 437 3.00 -13.98 -5.41
CA ASP A 437 3.40 -14.76 -6.57
C ASP A 437 2.15 -15.27 -7.32
N CYS A 438 2.03 -14.85 -8.57
CA CYS A 438 1.01 -15.33 -9.47
C CYS A 438 1.51 -15.40 -10.92
N PRO A 439 1.02 -16.39 -11.71
CA PRO A 439 1.23 -16.44 -13.15
C PRO A 439 0.77 -15.15 -13.85
N ALA A 440 1.51 -14.70 -14.86
CA ALA A 440 1.23 -13.45 -15.57
C ALA A 440 -0.18 -13.35 -16.19
N TRP A 441 -0.81 -14.48 -16.53
CA TRP A 441 -2.19 -14.48 -17.06
C TRP A 441 -3.25 -14.09 -16.02
N LEU A 442 -2.91 -14.09 -14.73
CA LEU A 442 -3.75 -13.58 -13.63
C LEU A 442 -3.51 -12.10 -13.32
N ASP A 443 -2.58 -11.43 -14.01
CA ASP A 443 -2.22 -10.03 -13.72
C ASP A 443 -3.42 -9.10 -13.80
N PHE A 444 -4.36 -9.36 -14.71
CA PHE A 444 -5.57 -8.54 -14.82
C PHE A 444 -6.48 -8.67 -13.59
N ILE A 445 -6.51 -9.83 -12.91
CA ILE A 445 -7.32 -10.01 -11.69
C ILE A 445 -6.73 -9.22 -10.54
N HIS A 446 -5.40 -9.18 -10.46
CA HIS A 446 -4.68 -8.48 -9.39
C HIS A 446 -4.44 -7.00 -9.67
N GLY A 447 -4.45 -6.61 -10.95
CA GLY A 447 -4.36 -5.24 -11.37
C GLY A 447 -3.08 -4.52 -10.97
N GLY A 448 -1.97 -5.24 -10.78
CA GLY A 448 -0.69 -4.69 -10.31
C GLY A 448 -0.52 -4.72 -8.80
N LEU A 449 -1.59 -4.94 -8.02
CA LEU A 449 -1.52 -4.97 -6.56
C LEU A 449 -0.77 -6.17 -6.01
N GLN A 450 -0.48 -7.19 -6.81
CA GLN A 450 0.41 -8.29 -6.44
C GLN A 450 1.88 -7.87 -6.27
N PHE A 451 2.25 -6.66 -6.68
CA PHE A 451 3.62 -6.13 -6.63
C PHE A 451 3.80 -5.02 -5.59
N GLN A 452 3.19 -5.11 -4.41
CA GLN A 452 3.24 -4.04 -3.41
C GLN A 452 4.66 -3.68 -2.96
N ALA A 453 5.56 -4.64 -2.78
CA ALA A 453 6.93 -4.34 -2.37
C ALA A 453 7.68 -3.53 -3.43
N VAL A 454 7.48 -3.87 -4.70
CA VAL A 454 8.05 -3.11 -5.82
C VAL A 454 7.39 -1.73 -5.94
N HIS A 455 6.07 -1.68 -5.83
CA HIS A 455 5.26 -0.47 -5.90
C HIS A 455 5.62 0.52 -4.78
N HIS A 456 5.86 0.06 -3.56
CA HIS A 456 6.27 0.91 -2.45
C HIS A 456 7.66 1.53 -2.63
N LEU A 457 8.58 0.81 -3.30
CA LEU A 457 9.86 1.38 -3.71
C LEU A 457 9.69 2.39 -4.86
N PHE A 458 8.86 2.06 -5.85
CA PHE A 458 8.72 2.83 -7.09
C PHE A 458 7.25 3.16 -7.43
N PRO A 459 6.54 3.98 -6.64
CA PRO A 459 5.09 4.14 -6.76
C PRO A 459 4.65 4.82 -8.07
N ARG A 460 5.58 5.52 -8.73
CA ARG A 460 5.35 6.20 -10.01
C ARG A 460 5.63 5.32 -11.24
N VAL A 461 6.11 4.10 -11.06
CA VAL A 461 6.27 3.14 -12.16
C VAL A 461 4.88 2.63 -12.57
N PRO A 462 4.46 2.77 -13.83
CA PRO A 462 3.20 2.24 -14.31
C PRO A 462 3.06 0.74 -13.98
N ARG A 463 1.90 0.32 -13.46
CA ARG A 463 1.68 -1.04 -12.97
C ARG A 463 2.04 -2.16 -13.95
N HIS A 464 1.89 -1.90 -15.25
CA HIS A 464 2.22 -2.83 -16.33
C HIS A 464 3.73 -3.16 -16.42
N ASN A 465 4.58 -2.31 -15.85
CA ASN A 465 6.03 -2.51 -15.78
C ASN A 465 6.49 -3.11 -14.43
N LEU A 466 5.62 -3.21 -13.41
CA LEU A 466 6.02 -3.68 -12.06
C LEU A 466 6.57 -5.11 -12.07
N ARG A 467 6.04 -6.00 -12.92
CA ARG A 467 6.57 -7.36 -13.07
C ARG A 467 8.02 -7.36 -13.57
N LYS A 468 8.39 -6.44 -14.46
CA LYS A 468 9.76 -6.26 -14.93
C LYS A 468 10.62 -5.66 -13.82
N ALA A 469 10.13 -4.64 -13.13
CA ALA A 469 10.81 -4.01 -12.00
C ALA A 469 11.10 -4.99 -10.84
N GLN A 470 10.22 -5.97 -10.62
CA GLN A 470 10.40 -7.02 -9.61
C GLN A 470 11.72 -7.78 -9.75
N VAL A 471 12.19 -8.00 -10.99
CA VAL A 471 13.47 -8.70 -11.24
C VAL A 471 14.63 -7.90 -10.65
N PHE A 472 14.66 -6.59 -10.87
CA PHE A 472 15.69 -5.70 -10.33
C PHE A 472 15.62 -5.60 -8.81
N VAL A 473 14.42 -5.57 -8.23
CA VAL A 473 14.24 -5.55 -6.77
C VAL A 473 14.75 -6.84 -6.13
N LYS A 474 14.49 -8.01 -6.73
CA LYS A 474 15.02 -9.30 -6.26
C LYS A 474 16.55 -9.33 -6.26
N GLU A 475 17.19 -8.76 -7.30
CA GLU A 475 18.65 -8.61 -7.35
C GLU A 475 19.15 -7.69 -6.22
N PHE A 476 18.53 -6.53 -6.04
CA PHE A 476 18.87 -5.59 -4.97
C PHE A 476 18.76 -6.22 -3.58
N CYS A 477 17.69 -6.97 -3.31
CA CYS A 477 17.51 -7.72 -2.07
C CYS A 477 18.64 -8.73 -1.83
N LYS A 478 19.03 -9.47 -2.88
CA LYS A 478 20.17 -10.40 -2.82
C LYS A 478 21.49 -9.69 -2.51
N ASP A 479 21.73 -8.53 -3.11
CA ASP A 479 22.98 -7.75 -2.96
C ASP A 479 23.10 -7.03 -1.63
N THR A 480 21.98 -6.74 -0.97
CA THR A 480 21.90 -6.06 0.33
C THR A 480 21.68 -7.01 1.51
N GLY A 481 21.26 -8.25 1.23
CA GLY A 481 20.84 -9.20 2.26
C GLY A 481 19.48 -8.89 2.87
N ILE A 482 18.71 -7.95 2.29
CA ILE A 482 17.33 -7.68 2.75
C ILE A 482 16.44 -8.84 2.28
N PRO A 483 15.71 -9.53 3.19
CA PRO A 483 14.75 -10.55 2.81
C PRO A 483 13.68 -10.00 1.87
N TYR A 484 13.40 -10.72 0.79
CA TYR A 484 12.34 -10.39 -0.16
C TYR A 484 11.14 -11.31 0.06
N SER A 485 10.10 -10.82 0.72
CA SER A 485 8.89 -11.58 1.03
C SER A 485 7.99 -11.68 -0.20
N ILE A 486 7.80 -12.88 -0.72
CA ILE A 486 6.88 -13.19 -1.82
C ILE A 486 6.16 -14.51 -1.54
N LEU A 487 4.82 -14.49 -1.56
CA LEU A 487 4.00 -15.67 -1.23
C LEU A 487 2.92 -15.90 -2.29
N GLY A 488 2.53 -17.16 -2.52
CA GLY A 488 1.34 -17.45 -3.31
C GLY A 488 0.08 -16.91 -2.64
N PHE A 489 -0.99 -16.66 -3.40
CA PHE A 489 -2.23 -16.06 -2.89
C PHE A 489 -2.80 -16.78 -1.64
N VAL A 490 -2.78 -18.11 -1.64
CA VAL A 490 -3.28 -18.91 -0.50
C VAL A 490 -2.40 -18.72 0.73
N ASP A 491 -1.08 -18.79 0.59
CA ASP A 491 -0.16 -18.69 1.72
C ASP A 491 -0.05 -17.26 2.25
N GLY A 492 -0.20 -16.25 1.39
CA GLY A 492 -0.39 -14.88 1.82
C GLY A 492 -1.62 -14.73 2.71
N ASN A 493 -2.75 -15.35 2.33
CA ASN A 493 -3.98 -15.24 3.12
C ASN A 493 -3.82 -15.98 4.47
N LYS A 494 -3.15 -17.14 4.47
CA LYS A 494 -2.79 -17.82 5.73
C LYS A 494 -1.92 -16.93 6.62
N LYS A 495 -0.95 -16.20 6.05
CA LYS A 495 -0.08 -15.28 6.81
C LYS A 495 -0.89 -14.14 7.46
N VAL A 496 -1.82 -13.52 6.73
CA VAL A 496 -2.69 -12.47 7.29
C VAL A 496 -3.61 -13.03 8.38
N ILE A 497 -4.33 -14.13 8.10
CA ILE A 497 -5.25 -14.72 9.07
C ILE A 497 -4.49 -15.20 10.32
N GLY A 498 -3.33 -15.84 10.13
CA GLY A 498 -2.46 -16.27 11.22
C GLY A 498 -1.97 -15.11 12.08
N ARG A 499 -1.63 -13.96 11.48
CA ARG A 499 -1.27 -12.75 12.23
C ARG A 499 -2.45 -12.20 13.04
N LEU A 500 -3.64 -12.15 12.43
CA LEU A 500 -4.85 -11.72 13.13
C LEU A 500 -5.20 -12.66 14.30
N GLU A 501 -5.00 -13.97 14.12
CA GLU A 501 -5.19 -14.98 15.17
C GLU A 501 -4.14 -14.86 16.28
N GLU A 502 -2.86 -14.66 15.95
CA GLU A 502 -1.79 -14.42 16.91
C GLU A 502 -2.10 -13.23 17.83
N VAL A 503 -2.53 -12.11 17.26
CA VAL A 503 -2.93 -10.92 18.04
C VAL A 503 -4.19 -11.20 18.87
N SER A 504 -5.15 -11.97 18.34
CA SER A 504 -6.30 -12.42 19.13
C SER A 504 -5.90 -13.29 20.33
N ASP A 505 -4.90 -14.16 20.19
CA ASP A 505 -4.40 -15.03 21.26
C ASP A 505 -3.63 -14.26 22.34
N GLN A 506 -2.83 -13.28 21.93
CA GLN A 506 -2.19 -12.35 22.85
C GLN A 506 -3.24 -11.60 23.68
N LEU A 507 -4.31 -11.13 23.04
CA LEU A 507 -5.43 -10.48 23.71
C LEU A 507 -6.19 -11.43 24.65
N ARG A 508 -6.47 -12.67 24.24
CA ARG A 508 -7.10 -13.69 25.12
C ARG A 508 -6.25 -13.93 26.36
N THR A 509 -4.94 -14.05 26.18
CA THR A 509 -3.97 -14.22 27.28
C THR A 509 -4.03 -13.02 28.23
N LEU A 510 -3.97 -11.80 27.69
CA LEU A 510 -4.05 -10.55 28.44
C LEU A 510 -5.30 -10.49 29.32
N LEU A 511 -6.46 -10.77 28.74
CA LEU A 511 -7.75 -10.69 29.43
C LEU A 511 -7.93 -11.81 30.46
N ASN A 512 -7.40 -13.01 30.20
CA ASN A 512 -7.40 -14.09 31.18
C ASN A 512 -6.54 -13.73 32.40
N CYS A 513 -5.37 -13.11 32.18
CA CYS A 513 -4.54 -12.60 33.27
C CYS A 513 -5.26 -11.51 34.08
N GLN A 514 -5.90 -10.55 33.42
CA GLN A 514 -6.67 -9.49 34.10
C GLN A 514 -7.84 -10.07 34.90
N LYS A 515 -8.57 -11.04 34.33
CA LYS A 515 -9.66 -11.72 35.03
C LYS A 515 -9.17 -12.49 36.24
N PHE A 516 -8.08 -13.24 36.11
CA PHE A 516 -7.45 -13.94 37.23
C PHE A 516 -7.05 -12.98 38.35
N MET A 517 -6.38 -11.86 38.01
CA MET A 517 -6.02 -10.83 38.98
C MET A 517 -7.24 -10.22 39.68
N ALA A 518 -8.33 -10.01 38.95
CA ALA A 518 -9.57 -9.46 39.50
C ALA A 518 -10.29 -10.46 40.43
N GLU A 519 -10.28 -11.76 40.11
CA GLU A 519 -10.93 -12.81 40.90
C GLU A 519 -10.15 -13.17 42.17
N THR A 520 -8.82 -13.20 42.09
CA THR A 520 -7.95 -13.62 43.20
C THR A 520 -7.48 -12.47 44.08
N GLY A 521 -7.53 -11.23 43.58
CA GLY A 521 -6.86 -10.10 44.22
C GLY A 521 -5.33 -10.18 44.14
N GLU A 522 -4.79 -11.23 43.53
CA GLU A 522 -3.36 -11.41 43.27
C GLU A 522 -2.98 -10.56 42.05
N SER A 523 -2.85 -9.25 42.24
CA SER A 523 -1.95 -8.49 41.38
C SER A 523 -0.55 -8.95 41.75
N ALA A 524 0.22 -9.56 40.84
CA ALA A 524 1.57 -10.04 41.15
C ALA A 524 2.46 -8.94 41.77
N LEU A 525 2.44 -8.85 43.11
CA LEU A 525 3.19 -7.96 43.99
C LEU A 525 3.41 -8.74 45.29
N HIS A 526 4.38 -9.65 45.26
CA HIS A 526 5.13 -10.07 46.44
C HIS A 526 6.56 -10.44 46.04
#